data_AF-A0A1D7Y2P9-F1
#
_entry.id   AF-A0A1D7Y2P9-F1
#
_cell.length_a   1.000
_cell.length_b   1.000
_cell.length_c   1.000
_cell.angle_alpha   90.00
_cell.angle_beta   90.00
_cell.angle_gamma   90.00
#
_symmetry.space_group_name_H-M   'P 1'
#
loop_
_entity.id
_entity.type
_entity.pdbx_description
1 polymer ?
#
loop_
_entity_poly.entity_id
_entity_poly.type
_entity_poly.pdbx_seq_one_letter_code
_entity_poly.pdbx_strand_id
1 'polypeptide(L)'
;MNSRCSVSARIPRSLVDADGDLVRPWVTWFTDTATKVIAGSAVTLGVPSRASVLVALRDPVLREDPYGPAGGTQEQVRVDRGKDFVSTPVTAAFGTMAVTVKNLPAYSPHLNGTAEILNLSVDRMLFAALPAYALTPAKPRSRWRELV
;
A
#
# COMPACT_ATOMS: atom_id res chain seq x y z
N MET A 1 -0.48 -17.13 -16.83
CA MET A 1 -1.59 -16.39 -16.19
C MET A 1 -1.14 -14.96 -16.07
N ASN A 2 -1.79 -14.05 -16.78
CA ASN A 2 -1.33 -12.67 -16.94
C ASN A 2 -1.81 -11.82 -15.76
N SER A 3 -0.96 -11.65 -14.73
CA SER A 3 -1.33 -10.88 -13.54
C SER A 3 -1.24 -9.38 -13.81
N ARG A 4 -2.34 -8.67 -13.54
CA ARG A 4 -2.43 -7.21 -13.61
C ARG A 4 -2.66 -6.69 -12.21
N CYS A 5 -1.81 -5.81 -11.73
CA CYS A 5 -1.88 -5.33 -10.37
C CYS A 5 -2.16 -3.83 -10.29
N SER A 6 -2.72 -3.41 -9.17
CA SER A 6 -2.86 -2.01 -8.80
C SER A 6 -2.05 -1.74 -7.55
N VAL A 7 -1.40 -0.57 -7.50
CA VAL A 7 -0.69 -0.09 -6.32
C VAL A 7 -1.37 1.15 -5.77
N SER A 8 -1.53 1.20 -4.45
CA SER A 8 -2.12 2.35 -3.75
C SER A 8 -1.49 2.50 -2.38
N ALA A 9 -1.39 3.75 -1.90
CA ALA A 9 -0.99 4.04 -0.54
C ALA A 9 -2.12 4.77 0.19
N ARG A 10 -2.36 4.40 1.44
CA ARG A 10 -3.40 4.99 2.29
C ARG A 10 -2.89 5.21 3.71
N ILE A 11 -3.39 6.28 4.33
CA ILE A 11 -3.27 6.53 5.77
C ILE A 11 -4.40 5.78 6.48
N PRO A 12 -4.13 4.79 7.34
CA PRO A 12 -5.12 4.21 8.23
C PRO A 12 -5.61 5.25 9.23
N ARG A 13 -6.85 5.09 9.71
CA ARG A 13 -7.35 5.92 10.83
C ARG A 13 -6.84 5.45 12.20
N SER A 14 -6.28 4.24 12.27
CA SER A 14 -5.64 3.71 13.48
C SER A 14 -4.30 4.38 13.72
N LEU A 15 -4.05 4.77 14.97
CA LEU A 15 -2.73 5.21 15.43
C LEU A 15 -1.91 3.99 15.85
N VAL A 16 -0.59 4.08 15.65
CA VAL A 16 0.37 3.08 16.15
C VAL A 16 1.37 3.79 17.06
N ASP A 17 1.82 3.07 18.09
CA ASP A 17 2.95 3.55 18.91
C ASP A 17 4.25 3.35 18.12
N ALA A 18 4.98 4.45 17.97
CA ALA A 18 6.31 4.48 17.41
C ALA A 18 7.23 5.11 18.45
N ASP A 19 7.91 4.27 19.23
CA ASP A 19 8.85 4.68 20.28
C ASP A 19 8.24 5.68 21.29
N GLY A 20 6.97 5.47 21.66
CA GLY A 20 6.23 6.32 22.60
C GLY A 20 5.48 7.51 21.99
N ASP A 21 5.56 7.68 20.66
CA ASP A 21 4.76 8.65 19.91
C ASP A 21 3.66 7.97 19.11
N LEU A 22 2.40 8.40 19.32
CA LEU A 22 1.29 7.92 18.51
C LEU A 22 1.29 8.61 17.15
N VAL A 23 1.59 7.84 16.12
CA VAL A 23 1.66 8.31 14.74
C VAL A 23 0.67 7.58 13.86
N ARG A 24 0.32 8.20 12.72
CA ARG A 24 -0.42 7.50 11.67
C ARG A 24 0.56 6.82 10.74
N PRO A 25 0.49 5.48 10.62
CA PRO A 25 1.27 4.83 9.60
C PRO A 25 0.68 5.15 8.22
N TRP A 26 1.43 4.78 7.21
CA TRP A 26 0.99 4.63 5.84
C TRP A 26 1.09 3.17 5.47
N VAL A 27 0.10 2.68 4.71
CA VAL A 27 0.17 1.35 4.13
C VAL A 27 0.15 1.46 2.62
N THR A 28 1.15 0.87 1.98
CA THR A 28 1.22 0.68 0.53
C THR A 28 0.78 -0.74 0.22
N TRP A 29 -0.20 -0.92 -0.65
CA TRP A 29 -0.74 -2.22 -1.05
C TRP A 29 -0.41 -2.52 -2.50
N PHE A 30 -0.13 -3.79 -2.77
CA PHE A 30 0.00 -4.33 -4.11
C PHE A 30 -1.08 -5.40 -4.30
N THR A 31 -2.07 -5.13 -5.15
CA THR A 31 -3.27 -5.98 -5.25
C THR A 31 -3.45 -6.49 -6.67
N ASP A 32 -3.63 -7.80 -6.82
CA ASP A 32 -3.98 -8.40 -8.10
C ASP A 32 -5.43 -8.07 -8.47
N THR A 33 -5.61 -7.50 -9.66
CA THR A 33 -6.91 -7.00 -10.09
C THR A 33 -7.85 -8.10 -10.59
N ALA A 34 -7.35 -9.29 -10.91
CA ALA A 34 -8.19 -10.42 -11.34
C ALA A 34 -8.77 -11.17 -10.13
N THR A 35 -7.92 -11.48 -9.16
CA THR A 35 -8.22 -12.33 -7.99
C THR A 35 -8.56 -11.54 -6.73
N LYS A 36 -8.27 -10.24 -6.69
CA LYS A 36 -8.41 -9.35 -5.52
C LYS A 36 -7.49 -9.69 -4.36
N VAL A 37 -6.51 -10.59 -4.56
CA VAL A 37 -5.50 -10.90 -3.54
C VAL A 37 -4.61 -9.68 -3.31
N ILE A 38 -4.39 -9.35 -2.03
CA ILE A 38 -3.32 -8.45 -1.61
C ILE A 38 -2.03 -9.26 -1.66
N ALA A 39 -1.27 -9.08 -2.72
CA ALA A 39 -0.07 -9.88 -3.01
C ALA A 39 1.19 -9.28 -2.37
N GLY A 40 1.12 -8.04 -1.87
CA GLY A 40 2.20 -7.43 -1.11
C GLY A 40 1.77 -6.18 -0.36
N SER A 41 2.52 -5.86 0.69
CA SER A 41 2.25 -4.66 1.48
C SER A 41 3.50 -4.08 2.13
N ALA A 42 3.48 -2.78 2.40
CA ALA A 42 4.50 -2.12 3.22
C ALA A 42 3.84 -1.14 4.17
N VAL A 43 4.19 -1.20 5.45
CA VAL A 43 3.75 -0.25 6.48
C VAL A 43 4.91 0.67 6.85
N THR A 44 4.70 1.98 6.75
CA THR A 44 5.74 2.99 7.07
C THR A 44 5.19 4.07 7.99
N LEU A 45 6.02 4.58 8.91
CA LEU A 45 5.60 5.64 9.83
C LEU A 45 5.64 7.05 9.20
N GLY A 46 6.32 7.20 8.07
CA GLY A 46 6.36 8.42 7.26
C GLY A 46 5.50 8.32 6.00
N VAL A 47 5.35 9.45 5.29
CA VAL A 47 4.69 9.50 3.98
C VAL A 47 5.23 8.40 3.05
N PRO A 48 4.38 7.84 2.18
CA PRO A 48 4.79 6.77 1.28
C PRO A 48 5.97 7.28 0.45
N SER A 49 6.89 6.39 0.16
CA SER A 49 8.12 6.73 -0.54
C SER A 49 8.42 5.67 -1.59
N ARG A 50 9.39 5.94 -2.46
CA ARG A 50 9.94 4.96 -3.40
C ARG A 50 10.30 3.65 -2.70
N ALA A 51 10.84 3.73 -1.47
CA ALA A 51 11.19 2.56 -0.67
C ALA A 51 9.96 1.75 -0.27
N SER A 52 8.87 2.39 0.18
CA SER A 52 7.65 1.66 0.55
C SER A 52 7.02 0.95 -0.66
N VAL A 53 7.10 1.56 -1.85
CA VAL A 53 6.66 0.93 -3.10
C VAL A 53 7.49 -0.31 -3.44
N LEU A 54 8.82 -0.21 -3.35
CA LEU A 54 9.72 -1.32 -3.64
C LEU A 54 9.59 -2.47 -2.62
N VAL A 55 9.40 -2.15 -1.34
CA VAL A 55 9.13 -3.17 -0.31
C VAL A 55 7.82 -3.89 -0.59
N ALA A 56 6.73 -3.16 -0.87
CA ALA A 56 5.45 -3.77 -1.19
C ALA A 56 5.48 -4.59 -2.51
N LEU A 57 6.36 -4.22 -3.45
CA LEU A 57 6.61 -4.97 -4.69
C LEU A 57 7.42 -6.25 -4.47
N ARG A 58 8.26 -6.30 -3.44
CA ARG A 58 9.10 -7.47 -3.16
C ARG A 58 8.25 -8.69 -2.84
N ASP A 59 7.23 -8.54 -2.00
CA ASP A 59 6.36 -9.64 -1.56
C ASP A 59 5.77 -10.43 -2.73
N PRO A 60 5.08 -9.82 -3.72
CA PRO A 60 4.47 -10.57 -4.80
C PRO A 60 5.51 -11.17 -5.75
N VAL A 61 6.76 -10.72 -5.76
CA VAL A 61 7.81 -11.37 -6.57
C VAL A 61 8.22 -12.70 -5.93
N LEU A 62 8.14 -12.82 -4.62
CA LEU A 62 8.46 -14.04 -3.88
C LEU A 62 7.25 -14.97 -3.83
N ARG A 63 7.43 -16.22 -4.27
CA ARG A 63 6.35 -17.22 -4.32
C ARG A 63 6.52 -18.35 -3.29
N GLU A 64 7.59 -18.30 -2.52
CA GLU A 64 7.84 -19.20 -1.40
C GLU A 64 7.16 -18.71 -0.12
N ASP A 65 7.03 -19.58 0.86
CA ASP A 65 6.56 -19.21 2.20
C ASP A 65 7.46 -18.11 2.79
N PRO A 66 6.92 -17.04 3.42
CA PRO A 66 5.51 -16.78 3.77
C PRO A 66 4.69 -15.98 2.73
N TYR A 67 5.18 -15.79 1.50
CA TYR A 67 4.63 -14.81 0.54
C TYR A 67 3.69 -15.44 -0.52
N GLY A 68 3.90 -16.70 -0.87
CA GLY A 68 3.12 -17.43 -1.88
C GLY A 68 1.85 -18.12 -1.36
N PRO A 69 1.07 -18.79 -2.23
CA PRO A 69 1.35 -19.08 -3.65
C PRO A 69 0.83 -18.00 -4.62
N ALA A 70 0.17 -16.95 -4.12
CA ALA A 70 -0.28 -15.83 -4.93
C ALA A 70 0.90 -14.93 -5.35
N GLY A 71 0.72 -14.11 -6.39
CA GLY A 71 1.79 -13.28 -6.96
C GLY A 71 2.54 -13.94 -8.11
N GLY A 72 3.82 -13.60 -8.27
CA GLY A 72 4.67 -13.81 -9.44
C GLY A 72 4.97 -12.51 -10.18
N THR A 73 5.83 -12.59 -11.20
CA THR A 73 6.11 -11.46 -12.08
C THR A 73 4.84 -10.98 -12.78
N GLN A 74 4.56 -9.70 -12.62
CA GLN A 74 3.36 -9.06 -13.13
C GLN A 74 3.54 -8.71 -14.61
N GLU A 75 2.47 -8.78 -15.39
CA GLU A 75 2.50 -8.29 -16.77
C GLU A 75 2.37 -6.75 -16.80
N GLN A 76 1.50 -6.22 -15.92
CA GLN A 76 1.18 -4.80 -15.86
C GLN A 76 0.89 -4.34 -14.44
N VAL A 77 1.37 -3.15 -14.11
CA VAL A 77 1.10 -2.49 -12.83
C VAL A 77 0.48 -1.12 -13.09
N ARG A 78 -0.68 -0.88 -12.47
CA ARG A 78 -1.38 0.40 -12.49
C ARG A 78 -1.01 1.18 -11.24
N VAL A 79 -0.54 2.39 -11.44
CA VAL A 79 -0.13 3.28 -10.35
C VAL A 79 -0.99 4.53 -10.34
N ASP A 80 -1.37 4.96 -9.14
CA ASP A 80 -1.89 6.30 -8.90
C ASP A 80 -0.75 7.32 -9.07
N ARG A 81 -1.05 8.58 -9.40
CA ARG A 81 -0.07 9.64 -9.74
C ARG A 81 0.78 10.14 -8.55
N GLY A 82 1.31 9.25 -7.73
CA GLY A 82 2.35 9.55 -6.76
C GLY A 82 3.72 9.69 -7.43
N LYS A 83 4.47 10.75 -7.10
CA LYS A 83 5.83 10.99 -7.63
C LYS A 83 6.82 9.85 -7.33
N ASP A 84 6.50 9.00 -6.38
CA ASP A 84 7.30 7.84 -6.00
C ASP A 84 7.14 6.64 -6.95
N PHE A 85 5.96 6.50 -7.57
CA PHE A 85 5.67 5.43 -8.52
C PHE A 85 6.32 5.65 -9.88
N VAL A 86 6.55 6.91 -10.27
CA VAL A 86 7.23 7.30 -11.51
C VAL A 86 8.73 7.55 -11.32
N SER A 87 9.29 6.96 -10.28
CA SER A 87 10.68 7.19 -9.92
C SER A 87 11.68 6.36 -10.69
N THR A 88 12.88 6.89 -10.90
CA THR A 88 13.97 6.12 -11.54
C THR A 88 14.18 4.75 -10.89
N PRO A 89 14.28 4.60 -9.55
CA PRO A 89 14.46 3.28 -8.94
C PRO A 89 13.27 2.34 -9.16
N VAL A 90 12.03 2.84 -9.05
CA VAL A 90 10.82 2.02 -9.23
C VAL A 90 10.63 1.62 -10.69
N THR A 91 10.82 2.56 -11.62
CA THR A 91 10.78 2.29 -13.07
C THR A 91 11.88 1.33 -13.49
N ALA A 92 13.09 1.44 -12.94
CA ALA A 92 14.17 0.48 -13.19
C ALA A 92 13.80 -0.91 -12.71
N ALA A 93 13.29 -1.06 -11.48
CA ALA A 93 12.86 -2.35 -10.94
C ALA A 93 11.77 -3.02 -11.80
N PHE A 94 10.74 -2.26 -12.19
CA PHE A 94 9.71 -2.77 -13.10
C PHE A 94 10.28 -3.13 -14.47
N GLY A 95 11.20 -2.32 -15.01
CA GLY A 95 11.86 -2.57 -16.29
C GLY A 95 12.69 -3.85 -16.29
N THR A 96 13.45 -4.14 -15.23
CA THR A 96 14.21 -5.39 -15.09
C THR A 96 13.32 -6.63 -15.12
N MET A 97 12.08 -6.51 -14.65
CA MET A 97 11.09 -7.59 -14.65
C MET A 97 10.19 -7.61 -15.88
N ALA A 98 10.45 -6.76 -16.89
CA ALA A 98 9.60 -6.56 -18.06
C ALA A 98 8.13 -6.22 -17.73
N VAL A 99 7.91 -5.55 -16.59
CA VAL A 99 6.58 -5.15 -16.12
C VAL A 99 6.18 -3.84 -16.79
N THR A 100 4.99 -3.81 -17.40
CA THR A 100 4.44 -2.57 -17.97
C THR A 100 3.84 -1.68 -16.89
N VAL A 101 4.38 -0.48 -16.68
CA VAL A 101 3.80 0.51 -15.75
C VAL A 101 2.78 1.38 -16.48
N LYS A 102 1.53 1.37 -16.02
CA LYS A 102 0.44 2.20 -16.53
C LYS A 102 0.06 3.28 -15.52
N ASN A 103 0.40 4.53 -15.82
CA ASN A 103 -0.07 5.68 -15.06
C ASN A 103 -1.56 5.91 -15.35
N LEU A 104 -2.36 6.06 -14.29
CA LEU A 104 -3.77 6.39 -14.46
C LEU A 104 -3.95 7.89 -14.81
N PRO A 105 -4.88 8.23 -15.72
CA PRO A 105 -5.29 9.61 -15.97
C PRO A 105 -5.79 10.28 -14.67
N ALA A 106 -5.52 11.57 -14.51
CA ALA A 106 -6.10 12.33 -13.40
C ALA A 106 -7.64 12.35 -13.51
N TYR A 107 -8.33 12.33 -12.36
CA TYR A 107 -9.79 12.44 -12.27
C TYR A 107 -10.58 11.34 -12.99
N SER A 108 -10.06 10.11 -13.00
CA SER A 108 -10.80 8.93 -13.46
C SER A 108 -10.95 7.89 -12.33
N PRO A 109 -11.80 8.13 -11.32
CA PRO A 109 -11.96 7.26 -10.15
C PRO A 109 -12.20 5.79 -10.52
N HIS A 110 -12.96 5.56 -11.60
CA HIS A 110 -13.33 4.22 -12.07
C HIS A 110 -12.16 3.38 -12.61
N LEU A 111 -10.98 3.96 -12.86
CA LEU A 111 -9.85 3.23 -13.46
C LEU A 111 -8.97 2.50 -12.43
N ASN A 112 -9.11 2.80 -11.13
CA ASN A 112 -8.50 2.04 -10.03
C ASN A 112 -9.52 1.47 -9.02
N GLY A 113 -10.72 1.13 -9.48
CA GLY A 113 -11.80 0.71 -8.59
C GLY A 113 -11.44 -0.43 -7.62
N THR A 114 -10.52 -1.34 -8.00
CA THR A 114 -10.06 -2.39 -7.07
C THR A 114 -9.28 -1.84 -5.88
N ALA A 115 -8.33 -0.93 -6.09
CA ALA A 115 -7.56 -0.37 -5.00
C ALA A 115 -8.41 0.59 -4.14
N GLU A 116 -9.34 1.31 -4.76
CA GLU A 116 -10.29 2.18 -4.04
C GLU A 116 -11.22 1.37 -3.15
N ILE A 117 -11.83 0.30 -3.69
CA ILE A 117 -12.68 -0.62 -2.91
C ILE A 117 -11.88 -1.26 -1.80
N LEU A 118 -10.66 -1.75 -2.07
CA LEU A 118 -9.79 -2.31 -1.03
C LEU A 118 -9.56 -1.31 0.10
N ASN A 119 -9.14 -0.09 -0.23
CA ASN A 119 -8.89 0.96 0.74
C ASN A 119 -10.12 1.27 1.60
N LEU A 120 -11.32 1.27 0.99
CA LEU A 120 -12.58 1.48 1.72
C LEU A 120 -12.92 0.29 2.62
N SER A 121 -12.78 -0.94 2.12
CA SER A 121 -13.06 -2.17 2.86
C SER A 121 -12.12 -2.32 4.06
N VAL A 122 -10.82 -2.13 3.86
CA VAL A 122 -9.82 -2.23 4.93
C VAL A 122 -10.07 -1.18 6.01
N ASP A 123 -10.42 0.06 5.63
CA ASP A 123 -10.77 1.11 6.58
C ASP A 123 -11.98 0.75 7.45
N ARG A 124 -13.04 0.21 6.84
CA ARG A 124 -14.30 -0.09 7.52
C ARG A 124 -14.30 -1.40 8.29
N MET A 125 -13.49 -2.38 7.88
CA MET A 125 -13.54 -3.74 8.42
C MET A 125 -12.32 -4.05 9.29
N LEU A 126 -11.12 -3.79 8.77
CA LEU A 126 -9.88 -4.13 9.48
C LEU A 126 -9.49 -3.01 10.46
N PHE A 127 -9.28 -1.80 9.96
CA PHE A 127 -8.80 -0.69 10.79
C PHE A 127 -9.82 -0.29 11.86
N ALA A 128 -11.11 -0.32 11.54
CA ALA A 128 -12.17 -0.06 12.51
C ALA A 128 -12.16 -1.03 13.70
N ALA A 129 -11.60 -2.23 13.55
CA ALA A 129 -11.46 -3.22 14.62
C ALA A 129 -10.15 -3.07 15.41
N LEU A 130 -9.19 -2.25 14.96
CA LEU A 130 -7.91 -2.07 15.64
C LEU A 130 -8.03 -1.09 16.82
N PRO A 131 -7.24 -1.32 17.89
CA PRO A 131 -7.05 -0.33 18.94
C PRO A 131 -6.65 1.04 18.37
N ALA A 132 -7.02 2.12 19.08
CA ALA A 132 -6.70 3.50 18.71
C ALA A 132 -7.20 3.94 17.30
N TYR A 133 -8.28 3.33 16.79
CA TYR A 133 -8.99 3.84 15.62
C TYR A 133 -9.65 5.19 15.92
N ALA A 134 -9.15 6.25 15.28
CA ALA A 134 -9.66 7.61 15.49
C ALA A 134 -10.68 7.99 14.40
N LEU A 135 -11.92 8.26 14.79
CA LEU A 135 -12.99 8.72 13.88
C LEU A 135 -12.72 10.11 13.30
N THR A 136 -11.96 10.93 14.01
CA THR A 136 -11.56 12.29 13.64
C THR A 136 -10.08 12.31 13.27
N PRO A 137 -9.61 13.20 12.37
CA PRO A 137 -8.19 13.44 12.19
C PRO A 137 -7.56 13.97 13.50
N ALA A 138 -7.22 13.09 14.43
CA ALA A 138 -6.39 13.40 15.59
C ALA A 138 -5.09 14.08 15.11
N LYS A 139 -4.78 15.26 15.66
CA LYS A 139 -3.43 15.82 15.59
C LYS A 139 -2.47 14.82 16.24
N PRO A 140 -1.24 14.65 15.72
CA PRO A 140 -0.22 13.88 16.43
C PRO A 140 -0.09 14.47 17.84
N ARG A 141 -0.40 13.68 18.87
CA ARG A 141 -0.17 14.06 20.26
C ARG A 141 1.20 13.50 20.61
N SER A 142 2.20 14.36 20.64
CA SER A 142 3.47 14.01 21.26
C SER A 142 3.24 13.82 22.75
N ARG A 143 3.71 12.69 23.29
CA ARG A 143 3.76 12.32 24.72
C ARG A 143 2.50 11.64 25.32
N TRP A 144 2.57 10.31 25.42
CA TRP A 144 1.65 9.44 26.20
C TRP A 144 2.27 8.84 27.49
N ARG A 145 3.44 9.31 27.94
CA ARG A 145 4.15 8.78 29.13
C ARG A 145 3.52 9.07 30.50
N GLU A 146 2.19 9.15 30.63
CA GLU A 146 1.55 9.47 31.94
C GLU A 146 0.44 8.50 32.39
N LEU A 147 0.27 7.32 31.80
CA LEU A 147 -0.77 6.37 32.26
C LEU A 147 -0.34 4.89 32.34
N VAL A 148 0.92 4.61 32.68
CA VAL A 148 1.34 3.29 33.20
C VAL A 148 2.10 3.48 34.50
#